data_AF-A0A6G3TXN2-F1
#
_entry.id   AF-A0A6G3TXN2-F1
#
_cell.length_a   1.000
_cell.length_b   1.000
_cell.length_c   1.000
_cell.angle_alpha   90.00
_cell.angle_beta   90.00
_cell.angle_gamma   90.00
#
_symmetry.space_group_name_H-M   'P 1'
#
loop_
_entity.id
_entity.type
_entity.pdbx_description
1 polymer ?
#
loop_
_entity_poly.entity_id
_entity_poly.type
_entity_poly.pdbx_seq_one_letter_code
_entity_poly.pdbx_strand_id
1 'polypeptide(L)'
;QRAALTGAVSRRRTARARAAPDPDIPCCLIVAVEPARDGSGDIAVRPWLNSVPGHWDPQPGEPATTSLDRLGEAVEQALRQGARLWPVGPAPGSGGHEQPPTYVEFVLPYDLLNHDVAGLRFTLGHGRPLPLGLRYAVHLRSLERMRTDDRLVRRQWQERWRVLRQQGVTVHGWSGDDAQRLDAWQTTLAGESARTAVVLDAPADTPALEALKAAIAEGIALAIWDRRGVFVEERREVVTAVFASVPVAAQIPMAIHRLRRKAVDPAQSPDLLGRHIAFFWDDPTRLVDIHTDDGDLANEEAPA
;
A
#
# COMPACT_ATOMS: atom_id res chain seq x y z
N GLN A 1 37.39 2.62 7.03
CA GLN A 1 35.94 2.37 6.96
C GLN A 1 35.24 3.06 5.78
N ARG A 2 35.44 4.37 5.53
CA ARG A 2 34.79 5.12 4.43
C ARG A 2 34.99 4.52 3.02
N ALA A 3 36.21 4.10 2.68
CA ALA A 3 36.52 3.47 1.38
C ALA A 3 35.85 2.09 1.16
N ALA A 4 35.64 1.32 2.24
CA ALA A 4 34.95 0.03 2.17
C ALA A 4 33.44 0.19 1.94
N LEU A 5 32.83 1.23 2.54
CA LEU A 5 31.45 1.65 2.29
C LEU A 5 31.26 2.08 0.83
N THR A 6 32.18 2.90 0.28
CA THR A 6 32.11 3.32 -1.14
C THR A 6 32.21 2.11 -2.10
N GLY A 7 33.09 1.15 -1.80
CA GLY A 7 33.23 -0.08 -2.59
C GLY A 7 32.01 -1.02 -2.51
N ALA A 8 31.33 -1.07 -1.36
CA ALA A 8 30.08 -1.83 -1.19
C ALA A 8 28.91 -1.17 -1.94
N VAL A 9 28.80 0.16 -1.88
CA VAL A 9 27.79 0.95 -2.61
C VAL A 9 27.99 0.81 -4.13
N SER A 10 29.22 0.93 -4.63
CA SER A 10 29.50 0.74 -6.05
C SER A 10 29.19 -0.68 -6.52
N ARG A 11 29.52 -1.72 -5.75
CA ARG A 11 29.16 -3.11 -6.10
C ARG A 11 27.67 -3.35 -6.13
N ARG A 12 26.89 -2.78 -5.19
CA ARG A 12 25.42 -2.84 -5.20
C ARG A 12 24.84 -2.13 -6.43
N ARG A 13 25.37 -0.94 -6.78
CA ARG A 13 24.97 -0.22 -8.01
C ARG A 13 25.24 -1.04 -9.27
N THR A 14 26.42 -1.65 -9.40
CA THR A 14 26.78 -2.47 -10.56
C THR A 14 25.97 -3.77 -10.64
N ALA A 15 25.68 -4.41 -9.51
CA ALA A 15 24.80 -5.58 -9.46
C ALA A 15 23.36 -5.23 -9.85
N ARG A 16 22.86 -4.08 -9.41
CA ARG A 16 21.51 -3.58 -9.75
C ARG A 16 21.37 -3.22 -11.23
N ALA A 17 22.39 -2.61 -11.82
CA ALA A 17 22.44 -2.31 -13.26
C ALA A 17 22.49 -3.57 -14.14
N ARG A 18 22.84 -4.73 -13.57
CA ARG A 18 22.88 -6.03 -14.26
C ARG A 18 21.62 -6.86 -14.09
N ALA A 19 20.72 -6.50 -13.16
CA ALA A 19 19.47 -7.22 -12.98
C ALA A 19 18.51 -6.88 -14.12
N ALA A 20 17.85 -7.89 -14.70
CA ALA A 20 16.80 -7.67 -15.69
C ALA A 20 15.66 -6.85 -15.05
N PRO A 21 15.07 -5.88 -15.79
CA PRO A 21 13.96 -5.09 -15.28
C PRO A 21 12.75 -5.99 -15.02
N ASP A 22 12.13 -5.84 -13.85
CA ASP A 22 10.88 -6.51 -13.49
C ASP A 22 9.68 -5.65 -13.94
N PRO A 23 8.90 -6.08 -14.95
CA PRO A 23 7.82 -5.27 -15.52
C PRO A 23 6.72 -4.90 -14.51
N ASP A 24 6.66 -5.58 -13.36
CA ASP A 24 5.64 -5.28 -12.36
C ASP A 24 6.04 -4.14 -11.43
N ILE A 25 7.31 -3.74 -11.39
CA ILE A 25 7.79 -2.65 -10.54
C ILE A 25 7.44 -1.30 -11.18
N PRO A 26 6.52 -0.51 -10.59
CA PRO A 26 6.12 0.75 -11.14
C PRO A 26 7.02 1.87 -10.63
N CYS A 27 6.94 3.02 -11.30
CA CYS A 27 7.23 4.26 -10.62
C CYS A 27 6.16 4.52 -9.55
N CYS A 28 6.58 4.87 -8.33
CA CYS A 28 5.66 5.07 -7.22
C CYS A 28 6.20 6.04 -6.17
N LEU A 29 5.27 6.68 -5.46
CA LEU A 29 5.52 7.34 -4.18
C LEU A 29 5.09 6.39 -3.07
N ILE A 30 5.99 6.04 -2.18
CA ILE A 30 5.69 5.33 -0.93
C ILE A 30 5.58 6.38 0.16
N VAL A 31 4.55 6.29 1.00
CA VAL A 31 4.33 7.22 2.13
C VAL A 31 4.09 6.39 3.38
N ALA A 32 5.08 6.33 4.27
CA ALA A 32 4.87 5.79 5.61
C ALA A 32 4.28 6.88 6.51
N VAL A 33 3.24 6.52 7.25
CA VAL A 33 2.57 7.41 8.20
C VAL A 33 2.62 6.77 9.58
N GLU A 34 3.11 7.50 10.56
CA GLU A 34 3.34 6.99 11.89
C GLU A 34 2.80 7.96 12.94
N PRO A 35 1.79 7.57 13.72
CA PRO A 35 1.35 8.35 14.86
C PRO A 35 2.47 8.58 15.88
N ALA A 36 2.55 9.81 16.38
CA ALA A 36 3.40 10.14 17.51
C ALA A 36 2.93 9.39 18.77
N ARG A 37 3.87 8.91 19.58
CA ARG A 37 3.58 8.14 20.80
C ARG A 37 3.33 9.03 22.04
N ASP A 38 3.45 10.34 21.89
CA ASP A 38 3.33 11.33 22.96
C ASP A 38 1.90 11.85 23.18
N GLY A 39 0.92 11.34 22.42
CA GLY A 39 -0.48 11.73 22.53
C GLY A 39 -0.81 13.10 21.90
N SER A 40 0.13 13.73 21.19
CA SER A 40 -0.08 15.00 20.48
C SER A 40 -1.14 14.93 19.37
N GLY A 41 -1.38 13.74 18.82
CA GLY A 41 -2.15 13.54 17.61
C GLY A 41 -1.37 13.84 16.33
N ASP A 42 -0.09 14.19 16.45
CA ASP A 42 0.80 14.36 15.32
C ASP A 42 1.15 13.02 14.67
N ILE A 43 1.48 13.08 13.39
CA ILE A 43 1.97 11.99 12.57
C ILE A 43 3.30 12.37 11.93
N ALA A 44 4.26 11.45 11.93
CA ALA A 44 5.42 11.52 11.07
C ALA A 44 5.07 10.94 9.69
N VAL A 45 5.34 11.70 8.64
CA VAL A 45 5.15 11.32 7.24
C VAL A 45 6.52 11.18 6.60
N ARG A 46 6.88 9.95 6.22
CA ARG A 46 8.17 9.63 5.60
C ARG A 46 7.92 9.17 4.15
N PRO A 47 8.31 9.96 3.13
CA PRO A 47 8.13 9.57 1.75
C PRO A 47 9.36 8.86 1.18
N TRP A 48 9.15 7.95 0.23
CA TRP A 48 10.18 7.45 -0.69
C TRP A 48 9.69 7.50 -2.12
N LEU A 49 10.57 7.80 -3.06
CA LEU A 49 10.26 7.84 -4.48
C LEU A 49 11.01 6.74 -5.23
N ASN A 50 10.26 5.83 -5.86
CA ASN A 50 10.79 4.97 -6.91
C ASN A 50 10.52 5.63 -8.27
N SER A 51 11.54 6.24 -8.88
CA SER A 51 11.38 7.00 -10.13
C SER A 51 11.61 6.19 -11.40
N VAL A 52 12.23 5.01 -11.29
CA VAL A 52 12.58 4.14 -12.42
C VAL A 52 11.72 2.88 -12.38
N PRO A 53 10.85 2.64 -13.37
CA PRO A 53 10.07 1.41 -13.42
C PRO A 53 11.01 0.26 -13.80
N GLY A 54 10.65 -0.98 -13.46
CA GLY A 54 11.53 -2.13 -13.69
C GLY A 54 12.52 -2.41 -12.57
N HIS A 55 12.79 -1.42 -11.71
CA HIS A 55 13.80 -1.52 -10.66
C HIS A 55 13.26 -0.94 -9.36
N TRP A 56 13.29 -1.74 -8.30
CA TRP A 56 12.94 -1.25 -6.97
C TRP A 56 14.18 -0.58 -6.39
N ASP A 57 14.25 0.76 -6.43
CA ASP A 57 15.28 1.59 -5.79
C ASP A 57 14.70 2.87 -5.18
N PRO A 58 13.75 2.75 -4.24
CA PRO A 58 13.10 3.90 -3.63
C PRO A 58 14.12 4.81 -2.92
N GLN A 59 14.19 6.07 -3.33
CA GLN A 59 15.02 7.08 -2.66
C GLN A 59 14.22 7.78 -1.57
N PRO A 60 14.75 7.92 -0.35
CA PRO A 60 14.07 8.65 0.71
C PRO A 60 13.89 10.12 0.32
N GLY A 61 12.68 10.64 0.56
CA GLY A 61 12.37 12.06 0.47
C GLY A 61 12.48 12.75 1.82
N GLU A 62 12.12 14.04 1.85
CA GLU A 62 12.14 14.84 3.07
C GLU A 62 10.97 14.43 3.99
N PRO A 63 11.23 14.02 5.24
CA PRO A 63 10.17 13.71 6.19
C PRO A 63 9.46 14.98 6.67
N ALA A 64 8.20 14.85 7.06
CA ALA A 64 7.40 15.93 7.63
C ALA A 64 6.68 15.46 8.90
N THR A 65 6.43 16.37 9.82
CA THR A 65 5.51 16.16 10.95
C THR A 65 4.26 17.00 10.73
N THR A 66 3.09 16.40 10.84
CA THR A 66 1.79 17.04 10.57
C THR A 66 0.68 16.34 11.34
N SER A 67 -0.58 16.74 11.17
CA SER A 67 -1.74 15.99 11.68
C SER A 67 -2.34 15.10 10.60
N LEU A 68 -3.13 14.10 11.01
CA LEU A 68 -3.82 13.19 10.07
C LEU A 68 -4.74 13.96 9.10
N ASP A 69 -5.40 15.02 9.55
CA ASP A 69 -6.26 15.89 8.71
C ASP A 69 -5.47 16.61 7.61
N ARG A 70 -4.19 16.88 7.85
CA ARG A 70 -3.28 17.54 6.89
C ARG A 70 -2.40 16.56 6.11
N LEU A 71 -2.65 15.26 6.22
CA LEU A 71 -1.90 14.24 5.47
C LEU A 71 -1.96 14.48 3.95
N GLY A 72 -3.11 14.92 3.42
CA GLY A 72 -3.26 15.25 2.00
C GLY A 72 -2.27 16.32 1.51
N GLU A 73 -2.02 17.36 2.31
CA GLU A 73 -1.08 18.44 2.00
C GLU A 73 0.37 17.93 1.99
N ALA A 74 0.74 17.09 2.97
CA ALA A 74 2.07 16.49 3.03
C ALA A 74 2.34 15.56 1.83
N VAL A 75 1.34 14.76 1.44
CA VAL A 75 1.42 13.90 0.25
C VAL A 75 1.54 14.74 -1.02
N GLU A 76 0.78 15.83 -1.13
CA GLU A 76 0.87 16.75 -2.26
C GLU A 76 2.28 17.37 -2.40
N GLN A 77 2.90 17.77 -1.29
CA GLN A 77 4.27 18.27 -1.27
C GLN A 77 5.26 17.21 -1.75
N ALA A 78 5.15 15.97 -1.26
CA ALA A 78 6.00 14.85 -1.68
C ALA A 78 5.82 14.53 -3.18
N LEU A 79 4.57 14.56 -3.69
CA LEU A 79 4.28 14.39 -5.11
C LEU A 79 4.90 15.50 -5.96
N ARG A 80 4.85 16.77 -5.52
CA ARG A 80 5.47 17.91 -6.23
C ARG A 80 6.99 17.79 -6.27
N GLN A 81 7.60 17.33 -5.18
CA GLN A 81 9.05 17.05 -5.15
C GLN A 81 9.40 15.91 -6.12
N GLY A 82 8.62 14.81 -6.10
CA GLY A 82 8.85 13.65 -6.96
C GLY A 82 8.56 13.89 -8.44
N ALA A 83 7.62 14.76 -8.80
CA ALA A 83 7.32 15.12 -10.18
C ALA A 83 8.52 15.74 -10.92
N ARG A 84 9.47 16.35 -10.18
CA ARG A 84 10.72 16.88 -10.75
C ARG A 84 11.70 15.77 -11.16
N LEU A 85 11.55 14.58 -10.57
CA LEU A 85 12.45 13.44 -10.71
C LEU A 85 11.85 12.32 -11.57
N TRP A 86 10.54 12.35 -11.79
CA TRP A 86 9.89 11.41 -12.69
C TRP A 86 10.34 11.69 -14.12
N PRO A 87 10.82 10.69 -14.87
CA PRO A 87 11.09 10.88 -16.29
C PRO A 87 9.82 11.38 -16.95
N VAL A 88 9.88 12.56 -17.59
CA VAL A 88 8.83 13.02 -18.49
C VAL A 88 8.73 11.95 -19.57
N GLY A 89 7.70 11.09 -19.47
CA GLY A 89 7.43 10.13 -20.53
C GLY A 89 7.26 10.90 -21.84
N PRO A 90 7.62 10.32 -22.99
CA PRO A 90 7.47 11.01 -24.27
C PRO A 90 6.05 11.59 -24.35
N ALA A 91 5.97 12.85 -24.79
CA ALA A 91 4.70 13.53 -25.06
C ALA A 91 3.76 12.56 -25.78
N PRO A 92 2.43 12.60 -25.53
CA PRO A 92 1.48 11.69 -26.16
C PRO A 92 1.59 11.79 -27.68
N GLY A 93 2.44 10.93 -28.25
CA GLY A 93 2.77 10.86 -29.65
C GLY A 93 1.94 9.75 -30.24
N SER A 94 0.89 10.15 -30.97
CA SER A 94 0.36 9.44 -32.14
C SER A 94 0.18 7.90 -32.02
N GLY A 95 -0.23 7.43 -30.86
CA GLY A 95 -0.58 6.04 -30.59
C GLY A 95 -1.15 5.98 -29.18
N GLY A 96 -2.45 5.71 -29.03
CA GLY A 96 -3.24 5.96 -27.81
C GLY A 96 -2.92 5.09 -26.58
N HIS A 97 -1.65 4.79 -26.32
CA HIS A 97 -1.22 4.20 -25.06
C HIS A 97 -1.22 5.26 -23.95
N GLU A 98 -2.28 5.26 -23.15
CA GLU A 98 -2.34 5.99 -21.87
C GLU A 98 -1.13 5.56 -21.02
N GLN A 99 -0.28 6.52 -20.60
CA GLN A 99 0.83 6.21 -19.70
C GLN A 99 0.26 5.55 -18.43
N PRO A 100 0.83 4.44 -17.94
CA PRO A 100 0.34 3.79 -16.74
C PRO A 100 0.38 4.79 -15.58
N PRO A 101 -0.69 4.93 -14.78
CA PRO A 101 -0.73 5.88 -13.70
C PRO A 101 0.35 5.58 -12.66
N THR A 102 0.91 6.66 -12.13
CA THR A 102 1.74 6.68 -10.92
C THR A 102 1.02 5.99 -9.76
N TYR A 103 1.75 5.17 -9.01
CA TYR A 103 1.23 4.55 -7.80
C TYR A 103 1.55 5.41 -6.58
N VAL A 104 0.65 5.39 -5.60
CA VAL A 104 0.90 5.95 -4.26
C VAL A 104 0.62 4.85 -3.24
N GLU A 105 1.67 4.33 -2.62
CA GLU A 105 1.60 3.23 -1.66
C GLU A 105 1.65 3.81 -0.25
N PHE A 106 0.56 3.69 0.51
CA PHE A 106 0.53 4.12 1.91
C PHE A 106 0.93 2.97 2.82
N VAL A 107 2.01 3.15 3.58
CA VAL A 107 2.46 2.21 4.61
C VAL A 107 1.92 2.71 5.95
N LEU A 108 0.90 2.04 6.47
CA LEU A 108 0.14 2.50 7.63
C LEU A 108 0.18 1.47 8.77
N PRO A 109 0.13 1.90 10.04
CA PRO A 109 -0.13 1.01 11.15
C PRO A 109 -1.56 0.46 11.07
N TYR A 110 -1.82 -0.64 11.78
CA TYR A 110 -3.13 -1.30 11.80
C TYR A 110 -4.30 -0.34 12.02
N ASP A 111 -4.18 0.56 12.99
CA ASP A 111 -5.25 1.49 13.39
C ASP A 111 -5.58 2.53 12.30
N LEU A 112 -4.68 2.73 11.34
CA LEU A 112 -4.88 3.63 10.20
C LEU A 112 -5.22 2.90 8.90
N LEU A 113 -5.24 1.56 8.87
CA LEU A 113 -5.52 0.82 7.64
C LEU A 113 -6.92 1.15 7.08
N ASN A 114 -7.93 1.42 7.92
CA ASN A 114 -9.25 1.81 7.43
C ASN A 114 -9.34 3.27 6.95
N HIS A 115 -8.30 4.10 7.16
CA HIS A 115 -8.33 5.51 6.79
C HIS A 115 -8.50 5.71 5.27
N ASP A 116 -9.22 6.76 4.87
CA ASP A 116 -9.51 7.03 3.45
C ASP A 116 -8.38 7.79 2.75
N VAL A 117 -7.24 7.12 2.59
CA VAL A 117 -6.08 7.67 1.88
C VAL A 117 -6.33 7.90 0.39
N ALA A 118 -7.26 7.17 -0.22
CA ALA A 118 -7.62 7.36 -1.63
C ALA A 118 -8.53 8.59 -1.82
N GLY A 119 -9.31 8.95 -0.79
CA GLY A 119 -10.15 10.13 -0.72
C GLY A 119 -9.40 11.43 -0.40
N LEU A 120 -8.17 11.35 0.12
CA LEU A 120 -7.33 12.53 0.42
C LEU A 120 -7.29 13.46 -0.79
N ARG A 121 -7.57 14.74 -0.55
CA ARG A 121 -7.66 15.73 -1.61
C ARG A 121 -6.31 16.37 -1.84
N PHE A 122 -5.95 16.53 -3.11
CA PHE A 122 -4.76 17.25 -3.53
C PHE A 122 -5.11 18.25 -4.64
N THR A 123 -4.31 19.30 -4.77
CA THR A 123 -4.45 20.33 -5.79
C THR A 123 -3.29 20.27 -6.77
N LEU A 124 -3.59 20.21 -8.08
CA LEU A 124 -2.58 20.41 -9.11
C LEU A 124 -2.77 21.79 -9.75
N GLY A 125 -1.74 22.63 -9.67
CA GLY A 125 -1.77 23.99 -10.23
C GLY A 125 -2.87 24.84 -9.57
N HIS A 126 -3.75 25.42 -10.38
CA HIS A 126 -4.87 26.26 -9.94
C HIS A 126 -6.24 25.55 -10.03
N GLY A 127 -6.25 24.23 -10.13
CA GLY A 127 -7.47 23.44 -10.24
C GLY A 127 -8.24 23.30 -8.91
N ARG A 128 -9.43 22.67 -8.97
CA ARG A 128 -10.15 22.25 -7.77
C ARG A 128 -9.46 21.04 -7.12
N PRO A 129 -9.47 20.89 -5.78
CA PRO A 129 -8.91 19.72 -5.13
C PRO A 129 -9.63 18.43 -5.58
N LEU A 130 -8.88 17.40 -5.93
CA LEU A 130 -9.41 16.09 -6.37
C LEU A 130 -8.93 14.99 -5.41
N PRO A 131 -9.71 13.91 -5.21
CA PRO A 131 -9.23 12.73 -4.48
C PRO A 131 -8.01 12.09 -5.17
N LEU A 132 -7.01 11.67 -4.40
CA LEU A 132 -5.79 11.01 -4.88
C LEU A 132 -6.10 9.80 -5.76
N GLY A 133 -7.07 8.98 -5.35
CA GLY A 133 -7.45 7.74 -6.02
C GLY A 133 -7.97 7.89 -7.45
N LEU A 134 -8.29 9.12 -7.89
CA LEU A 134 -8.71 9.39 -9.27
C LEU A 134 -7.54 9.57 -10.23
N ARG A 135 -6.40 10.04 -9.73
CA ARG A 135 -5.20 10.28 -10.53
C ARG A 135 -4.15 9.19 -10.36
N TYR A 136 -4.09 8.63 -9.15
CA TYR A 136 -3.07 7.70 -8.74
C TYR A 136 -3.66 6.33 -8.42
N ALA A 137 -2.90 5.27 -8.71
CA ALA A 137 -3.20 3.93 -8.21
C ALA A 137 -2.79 3.87 -6.73
N VAL A 138 -3.76 4.14 -5.84
CA VAL A 138 -3.54 4.19 -4.39
C VAL A 138 -3.76 2.83 -3.75
N HIS A 139 -2.86 2.36 -2.89
CA HIS A 139 -3.07 1.14 -2.10
C HIS A 139 -2.40 1.21 -0.73
N LEU A 140 -2.87 0.34 0.16
CA LEU A 140 -2.43 0.23 1.53
C LEU A 140 -1.40 -0.89 1.68
N ARG A 141 -0.48 -0.69 2.62
CA ARG A 141 0.56 -1.63 3.04
C ARG A 141 0.67 -1.58 4.56
N SER A 142 1.12 -2.67 5.17
CA SER A 142 1.27 -2.74 6.63
C SER A 142 2.63 -2.18 7.05
N LEU A 143 2.61 -1.22 7.96
CA LEU A 143 3.81 -0.70 8.60
C LEU A 143 4.50 -1.77 9.45
N GLU A 144 3.72 -2.61 10.12
CA GLU A 144 4.22 -3.72 10.94
C GLU A 144 5.02 -4.71 10.10
N ARG A 145 4.52 -5.07 8.90
CA ARG A 145 5.28 -5.90 7.96
C ARG A 145 6.47 -5.18 7.35
N MET A 146 6.37 -3.88 7.10
CA MET A 146 7.49 -3.12 6.55
C MET A 146 8.67 -3.07 7.52
N ARG A 147 8.37 -3.09 8.83
CA ARG A 147 9.36 -3.06 9.93
C ARG A 147 9.81 -4.42 10.42
N THR A 148 9.08 -5.50 10.12
CA THR A 148 9.37 -6.79 10.73
C THR A 148 10.73 -7.33 10.30
N ASP A 149 11.56 -7.71 11.26
CA ASP A 149 12.78 -8.49 11.05
C ASP A 149 12.57 -9.99 11.29
N ASP A 150 11.33 -10.40 11.62
CA ASP A 150 10.99 -11.80 11.78
C ASP A 150 11.05 -12.53 10.43
N ARG A 151 12.02 -13.46 10.33
CA ARG A 151 12.28 -14.25 9.12
C ARG A 151 11.13 -15.20 8.79
N LEU A 152 10.40 -15.70 9.78
CA LEU A 152 9.26 -16.59 9.57
C LEU A 152 8.10 -15.81 8.96
N VAL A 153 7.78 -14.64 9.51
CA VAL A 153 6.76 -13.74 8.97
C VAL A 153 7.10 -13.34 7.53
N ARG A 154 8.36 -12.92 7.27
CA ARG A 154 8.81 -12.57 5.92
C ARG A 154 8.67 -13.75 4.95
N ARG A 155 9.04 -14.96 5.38
CA ARG A 155 8.95 -16.15 4.55
C ARG A 155 7.49 -16.49 4.21
N GLN A 156 6.61 -16.48 5.20
CA GLN A 156 5.19 -16.78 4.99
C GLN A 156 4.54 -15.78 4.03
N TRP A 157 4.83 -14.50 4.20
CA TRP A 157 4.39 -13.44 3.31
C TRP A 157 4.90 -13.64 1.87
N GLN A 158 6.18 -13.98 1.68
CA GLN A 158 6.75 -14.31 0.37
C GLN A 158 6.11 -15.54 -0.27
N GLU A 159 5.84 -16.59 0.52
CA GLU A 159 5.24 -17.82 0.03
C GLU A 159 3.81 -17.58 -0.45
N ARG A 160 2.96 -16.90 0.33
CA ARG A 160 1.59 -16.55 -0.10
C ARG A 160 1.59 -15.57 -1.27
N TRP A 161 2.50 -14.60 -1.30
CA TRP A 161 2.66 -13.71 -2.45
C TRP A 161 2.98 -14.50 -3.72
N ARG A 162 3.91 -15.46 -3.66
CA ARG A 162 4.22 -16.33 -4.80
C ARG A 162 3.00 -17.13 -5.25
N VAL A 163 2.20 -17.66 -4.33
CA VAL A 163 0.95 -18.37 -4.66
C VAL A 163 -0.05 -17.43 -5.35
N LEU A 164 -0.28 -16.22 -4.82
CA LEU A 164 -1.12 -15.19 -5.46
C LEU A 164 -0.68 -14.90 -6.90
N ARG A 165 0.63 -14.76 -7.10
CA ARG A 165 1.25 -14.47 -8.39
C ARG A 165 1.12 -15.61 -9.40
N GLN A 166 1.14 -16.86 -8.94
CA GLN A 166 1.13 -18.06 -9.80
C GLN A 166 -0.27 -18.60 -10.06
N GLN A 167 -1.14 -18.55 -9.05
CA GLN A 167 -2.46 -19.19 -9.05
C GLN A 167 -3.62 -18.18 -9.09
N GLY A 168 -3.33 -16.89 -8.88
CA GLY A 168 -4.35 -15.85 -8.84
C GLY A 168 -5.05 -15.71 -7.50
N VAL A 169 -6.22 -15.08 -7.52
CA VAL A 169 -6.97 -14.71 -6.32
C VAL A 169 -7.90 -15.84 -5.91
N THR A 170 -7.72 -16.35 -4.69
CA THR A 170 -8.70 -17.18 -4.00
C THR A 170 -9.05 -16.51 -2.68
N VAL A 171 -10.31 -16.12 -2.55
CA VAL A 171 -10.80 -15.32 -1.41
C VAL A 171 -11.09 -16.21 -0.20
N HIS A 172 -10.71 -15.73 0.97
CA HIS A 172 -11.24 -16.14 2.27
C HIS A 172 -12.07 -14.98 2.84
N GLY A 173 -13.37 -15.20 3.02
CA GLY A 173 -14.30 -14.14 3.44
C GLY A 173 -14.34 -14.01 4.96
N TRP A 174 -14.48 -12.79 5.47
CA TRP A 174 -14.85 -12.51 6.86
C TRP A 174 -16.06 -11.59 6.90
N SER A 175 -16.99 -11.82 7.82
CA SER A 175 -18.08 -10.89 8.13
C SER A 175 -18.30 -10.80 9.65
N GLY A 176 -19.13 -9.84 10.07
CA GLY A 176 -19.54 -9.72 11.48
C GLY A 176 -20.10 -11.00 12.11
N ASP A 177 -20.71 -11.90 11.32
CA ASP A 177 -21.20 -13.20 11.80
C ASP A 177 -20.08 -14.14 12.23
N ASP A 178 -18.86 -13.93 11.75
CA ASP A 178 -17.67 -14.69 12.12
C ASP A 178 -16.99 -14.18 13.39
N ALA A 179 -17.45 -13.06 13.97
CA ALA A 179 -16.80 -12.43 15.13
C ALA A 179 -16.66 -13.38 16.33
N GLN A 180 -17.65 -14.25 16.58
CA GLN A 180 -17.61 -15.25 17.66
C GLN A 180 -16.74 -16.47 17.35
N ARG A 181 -16.22 -16.58 16.13
CA ARG A 181 -15.47 -17.74 15.62
C ARG A 181 -14.12 -17.33 15.01
N LEU A 182 -13.55 -16.21 15.46
CA LEU A 182 -12.31 -15.66 14.93
C LEU A 182 -11.17 -16.69 14.92
N ASP A 183 -10.99 -17.45 15.99
CA ASP A 183 -9.95 -18.49 16.08
C ASP A 183 -10.13 -19.59 15.02
N ALA A 184 -11.37 -20.03 14.80
CA ALA A 184 -11.67 -21.04 13.79
C ALA A 184 -11.44 -20.47 12.38
N TRP A 185 -11.87 -19.23 12.15
CA TRP A 185 -11.64 -18.53 10.88
C TRP A 185 -10.14 -18.40 10.56
N GLN A 186 -9.33 -18.00 11.55
CA GLN A 186 -7.89 -17.89 11.43
C GLN A 186 -7.24 -19.26 11.21
N THR A 187 -7.68 -20.29 11.95
CA THR A 187 -7.16 -21.65 11.80
C THR A 187 -7.40 -22.19 10.38
N THR A 188 -8.58 -21.95 9.81
CA THR A 188 -8.87 -22.28 8.41
C THR A 188 -7.97 -21.52 7.45
N LEU A 189 -7.79 -20.21 7.66
CA LEU A 189 -6.92 -19.40 6.81
C LEU A 189 -5.47 -19.91 6.84
N ALA A 190 -4.94 -20.22 8.03
CA ALA A 190 -3.60 -20.75 8.23
C ALA A 190 -3.41 -22.12 7.55
N GLY A 191 -4.40 -23.00 7.65
CA GLY A 191 -4.39 -24.33 7.03
C GLY A 191 -4.49 -24.31 5.50
N GLU A 192 -5.10 -23.26 4.92
CA GLU A 192 -5.33 -23.15 3.48
C GLU A 192 -4.40 -22.12 2.82
N SER A 193 -3.17 -22.54 2.50
CA SER A 193 -2.17 -21.70 1.83
C SER A 193 -2.59 -21.22 0.42
N ALA A 194 -3.57 -21.89 -0.19
CA ALA A 194 -4.17 -21.48 -1.46
C ALA A 194 -5.06 -20.24 -1.34
N ARG A 195 -5.51 -19.87 -0.13
CA ARG A 195 -6.20 -18.58 0.10
C ARG A 195 -5.19 -17.45 -0.02
N THR A 196 -5.35 -16.61 -1.02
CA THR A 196 -4.39 -15.56 -1.38
C THR A 196 -4.92 -14.15 -1.14
N ALA A 197 -6.22 -14.03 -0.86
CA ALA A 197 -6.87 -12.76 -0.56
C ALA A 197 -7.89 -12.89 0.57
N VAL A 198 -8.15 -11.77 1.25
CA VAL A 198 -9.26 -11.66 2.20
C VAL A 198 -10.23 -10.58 1.76
N VAL A 199 -11.53 -10.87 1.84
CA VAL A 199 -12.60 -9.89 1.64
C VAL A 199 -13.40 -9.82 2.94
N LEU A 200 -13.37 -8.67 3.59
CA LEU A 200 -13.86 -8.47 4.95
C LEU A 200 -14.78 -7.25 5.06
N ASP A 201 -15.64 -7.22 6.08
CA ASP A 201 -16.27 -5.96 6.49
C ASP A 201 -15.18 -4.99 7.01
N ALA A 202 -15.49 -3.69 7.04
CA ALA A 202 -14.50 -2.68 7.42
C ALA A 202 -13.87 -2.99 8.78
N PRO A 203 -12.52 -2.93 8.91
CA PRO A 203 -11.80 -3.06 10.17
C PRO A 203 -11.95 -1.80 11.03
N ALA A 204 -13.20 -1.44 11.33
CA ALA A 204 -13.59 -0.27 12.11
C ALA A 204 -13.95 -0.64 13.56
N ASP A 205 -14.28 -1.91 13.81
CA ASP A 205 -14.47 -2.48 15.14
C ASP A 205 -13.35 -3.48 15.48
N THR A 206 -13.31 -3.92 16.74
CA THR A 206 -12.26 -4.83 17.22
C THR A 206 -12.25 -6.17 16.48
N PRO A 207 -13.38 -6.89 16.29
CA PRO A 207 -13.35 -8.19 15.61
C PRO A 207 -12.85 -8.12 14.17
N ALA A 208 -13.30 -7.14 13.38
CA ALA A 208 -12.88 -6.99 11.99
C ALA A 208 -11.39 -6.61 11.90
N LEU A 209 -10.92 -5.75 12.81
CA LEU A 209 -9.51 -5.36 12.89
C LEU A 209 -8.62 -6.56 13.24
N GLU A 210 -9.02 -7.39 14.21
CA GLU A 210 -8.27 -8.60 14.57
C GLU A 210 -8.26 -9.62 13.43
N ALA A 211 -9.36 -9.76 12.67
CA ALA A 211 -9.38 -10.59 11.46
C ALA A 211 -8.40 -10.08 10.39
N LEU A 212 -8.31 -8.76 10.18
CA LEU A 212 -7.32 -8.16 9.28
C LEU A 212 -5.88 -8.40 9.77
N LYS A 213 -5.62 -8.19 11.07
CA LYS A 213 -4.31 -8.47 11.68
C LYS A 213 -3.93 -9.93 11.52
N ALA A 214 -4.84 -10.86 11.77
CA ALA A 214 -4.63 -12.29 11.58
C ALA A 214 -4.30 -12.60 10.11
N ALA A 215 -5.05 -12.04 9.14
CA ALA A 215 -4.73 -12.20 7.72
C ALA A 215 -3.33 -11.70 7.36
N ILE A 216 -2.95 -10.54 7.91
CA ILE A 216 -1.61 -9.95 7.72
C ILE A 216 -0.54 -10.81 8.40
N ALA A 217 -0.80 -11.37 9.58
CA ALA A 217 0.13 -12.30 10.23
C ALA A 217 0.32 -13.57 9.37
N GLU A 218 -0.77 -14.11 8.80
CA GLU A 218 -0.75 -15.32 7.96
C GLU A 218 -0.13 -15.12 6.57
N GLY A 219 0.39 -13.93 6.24
CA GLY A 219 1.05 -13.68 4.96
C GLY A 219 0.13 -13.24 3.81
N ILE A 220 -1.16 -12.95 4.06
CA ILE A 220 -2.07 -12.42 3.02
C ILE A 220 -1.59 -11.05 2.54
N ALA A 221 -1.36 -10.92 1.24
CA ALA A 221 -0.86 -9.70 0.62
C ALA A 221 -1.95 -8.87 -0.07
N LEU A 222 -3.16 -9.40 -0.18
CA LEU A 222 -4.31 -8.77 -0.83
C LEU A 222 -5.51 -8.80 0.11
N ALA A 223 -6.02 -7.63 0.49
CA ALA A 223 -7.27 -7.53 1.22
C ALA A 223 -8.14 -6.37 0.71
N ILE A 224 -9.46 -6.57 0.70
CA ILE A 224 -10.43 -5.59 0.20
C ILE A 224 -11.63 -5.50 1.14
N TRP A 225 -12.05 -4.29 1.44
CA TRP A 225 -13.27 -4.01 2.20
C TRP A 225 -13.95 -2.72 1.71
N ASP A 226 -15.23 -2.58 2.03
CA ASP A 226 -15.97 -1.32 1.90
C ASP A 226 -15.81 -0.52 3.20
N ARG A 227 -15.19 0.67 3.17
CA ARG A 227 -14.91 1.45 4.40
C ARG A 227 -16.14 1.82 5.22
N ARG A 228 -17.33 1.77 4.64
CA ARG A 228 -18.59 2.16 5.28
C ARG A 228 -19.06 1.20 6.37
N GLY A 229 -18.43 0.03 6.53
CA GLY A 229 -18.80 -0.97 7.52
C GLY A 229 -19.03 -2.33 6.87
N VAL A 230 -20.25 -2.85 6.99
CA VAL A 230 -20.63 -4.16 6.43
C VAL A 230 -20.43 -4.18 4.92
N PHE A 231 -19.71 -5.19 4.44
CA PHE A 231 -19.47 -5.39 3.02
C PHE A 231 -20.58 -6.25 2.43
N VAL A 232 -21.65 -5.60 1.99
CA VAL A 232 -22.84 -6.28 1.43
C VAL A 232 -22.51 -7.10 0.18
N GLU A 233 -23.25 -8.19 -0.02
CA GLU A 233 -22.94 -9.23 -1.01
C GLU A 233 -22.88 -8.68 -2.44
N GLU A 234 -23.78 -7.77 -2.82
CA GLU A 234 -23.79 -7.18 -4.17
C GLU A 234 -22.47 -6.45 -4.48
N ARG A 235 -21.82 -5.88 -3.46
CA ARG A 235 -20.52 -5.21 -3.62
C ARG A 235 -19.37 -6.21 -3.55
N ARG A 236 -19.51 -7.33 -2.82
CA ARG A 236 -18.56 -8.45 -2.85
C ARG A 236 -18.52 -9.09 -4.24
N GLU A 237 -19.67 -9.25 -4.89
CA GLU A 237 -19.76 -9.72 -6.27
C GLU A 237 -19.00 -8.82 -7.27
N VAL A 238 -19.07 -7.49 -7.09
CA VAL A 238 -18.28 -6.55 -7.90
C VAL A 238 -16.78 -6.80 -7.75
N VAL A 239 -16.29 -7.05 -6.52
CA VAL A 239 -14.88 -7.38 -6.29
C VAL A 239 -14.50 -8.70 -6.94
N THR A 240 -15.34 -9.73 -6.81
CA THR A 240 -15.15 -11.03 -7.45
C THR A 240 -15.07 -10.88 -8.98
N ALA A 241 -15.94 -10.08 -9.58
CA ALA A 241 -15.90 -9.77 -11.00
C ALA A 241 -14.61 -9.02 -11.41
N VAL A 242 -14.13 -8.09 -10.58
CA VAL A 242 -12.84 -7.42 -10.79
C VAL A 242 -11.70 -8.44 -10.80
N PHE A 243 -11.63 -9.35 -9.83
CA PHE A 243 -10.61 -10.39 -9.77
C PHE A 243 -10.68 -11.36 -10.95
N ALA A 244 -11.88 -11.76 -11.37
CA ALA A 244 -12.07 -12.61 -12.54
C ALA A 244 -11.67 -11.92 -13.86
N SER A 245 -11.76 -10.58 -13.92
CA SER A 245 -11.44 -9.80 -15.12
C SER A 245 -9.95 -9.58 -15.36
N VAL A 246 -9.08 -9.91 -14.39
CA VAL A 246 -7.63 -9.69 -14.48
C VAL A 246 -6.90 -11.03 -14.66
N PRO A 247 -6.26 -11.28 -15.82
CA PRO A 247 -5.56 -12.54 -16.08
C PRO A 247 -4.28 -12.69 -15.27
N VAL A 248 -3.72 -11.58 -14.78
CA VAL A 248 -2.46 -11.53 -14.05
C VAL A 248 -2.67 -10.73 -12.77
N ALA A 249 -2.33 -11.30 -11.61
CA ALA A 249 -2.53 -10.66 -10.31
C ALA A 249 -1.87 -9.27 -10.21
N ALA A 250 -0.74 -9.05 -10.89
CA ALA A 250 -0.06 -7.76 -10.98
C ALA A 250 -0.95 -6.60 -11.50
N GLN A 251 -2.02 -6.92 -12.23
CA GLN A 251 -2.94 -5.95 -12.82
C GLN A 251 -4.08 -5.53 -11.86
N ILE A 252 -4.23 -6.21 -10.71
CA ILE A 252 -5.30 -5.93 -9.73
C ILE A 252 -5.28 -4.46 -9.28
N PRO A 253 -4.14 -3.87 -8.86
CA PRO A 253 -4.10 -2.44 -8.51
C PRO A 253 -4.67 -1.51 -9.58
N MET A 254 -4.37 -1.79 -10.86
CA MET A 254 -4.88 -1.02 -11.98
C MET A 254 -6.40 -1.20 -12.16
N ALA A 255 -6.91 -2.41 -11.97
CA ALA A 255 -8.34 -2.68 -12.04
C ALA A 255 -9.11 -1.94 -10.93
N ILE A 256 -8.56 -1.90 -9.71
CA ILE A 256 -9.12 -1.12 -8.59
C ILE A 256 -9.06 0.38 -8.88
N HIS A 257 -7.96 0.88 -9.44
CA HIS A 257 -7.86 2.28 -9.87
C HIS A 257 -8.92 2.64 -10.94
N ARG A 258 -9.15 1.77 -11.92
CA ARG A 258 -10.23 1.95 -12.91
C ARG A 258 -11.61 1.93 -12.26
N LEU A 259 -11.84 1.06 -11.28
CA LEU A 259 -13.10 1.02 -10.51
C LEU A 259 -13.35 2.36 -9.80
N ARG A 260 -12.32 2.95 -9.17
CA ARG A 260 -12.38 4.29 -8.56
C ARG A 260 -12.73 5.38 -9.57
N ARG A 261 -12.03 5.41 -10.72
CA ARG A 261 -12.27 6.40 -11.78
C ARG A 261 -13.69 6.35 -12.32
N LYS A 262 -14.22 5.15 -12.59
CA LYS A 262 -15.59 4.95 -13.06
C LYS A 262 -16.64 5.43 -12.04
N ALA A 263 -16.32 5.36 -10.75
CA ALA A 263 -17.26 5.73 -9.71
C ALA A 263 -17.46 7.26 -9.57
N VAL A 264 -16.62 8.11 -10.16
CA VAL A 264 -16.73 9.59 -10.05
C VAL A 264 -17.51 10.23 -11.21
N ASP A 265 -17.91 9.46 -12.21
CA ASP A 265 -18.83 9.94 -13.24
C ASP A 265 -20.12 10.53 -12.59
N PRO A 266 -20.48 11.79 -12.86
CA PRO A 266 -21.69 12.41 -12.32
C PRO A 266 -22.99 11.66 -12.65
N ALA A 267 -23.00 10.88 -13.73
CA ALA A 267 -24.13 10.03 -14.10
C ALA A 267 -24.30 8.80 -13.19
N GLN A 268 -23.31 8.53 -12.33
CA GLN A 268 -23.26 7.35 -11.48
C GLN A 268 -23.64 7.65 -10.03
N SER A 269 -24.18 6.63 -9.34
CA SER A 269 -24.59 6.73 -7.94
C SER A 269 -23.41 7.04 -7.00
N PRO A 270 -23.60 7.89 -5.97
CA PRO A 270 -22.60 8.12 -4.93
C PRO A 270 -22.28 6.90 -4.07
N ASP A 271 -23.10 5.86 -4.12
CA ASP A 271 -22.94 4.64 -3.34
C ASP A 271 -22.07 3.59 -4.01
N LEU A 272 -21.59 3.85 -5.22
CA LEU A 272 -20.70 2.94 -5.94
C LEU A 272 -19.49 2.57 -5.11
N LEU A 273 -19.21 1.27 -5.05
CA LEU A 273 -18.11 0.68 -4.29
C LEU A 273 -16.77 1.37 -4.56
N GLY A 274 -16.51 1.78 -5.80
CA GLY A 274 -15.27 2.46 -6.17
C GLY A 274 -14.97 3.71 -5.35
N ARG A 275 -15.96 4.43 -4.80
CA ARG A 275 -15.70 5.61 -3.95
C ARG A 275 -15.21 5.25 -2.54
N HIS A 276 -15.56 4.06 -2.05
CA HIS A 276 -15.39 3.68 -0.65
C HIS A 276 -14.43 2.48 -0.46
N ILE A 277 -14.00 1.86 -1.57
CA ILE A 277 -13.20 0.63 -1.55
C ILE A 277 -11.80 0.84 -0.97
N ALA A 278 -11.51 0.09 0.10
CA ALA A 278 -10.17 -0.05 0.63
C ALA A 278 -9.46 -1.20 -0.04
N PHE A 279 -8.17 -1.01 -0.26
CA PHE A 279 -7.39 -1.92 -1.07
C PHE A 279 -6.00 -2.03 -0.47
N PHE A 280 -5.76 -3.16 0.18
CA PHE A 280 -4.48 -3.56 0.72
C PHE A 280 -3.76 -4.41 -0.32
N TRP A 281 -2.55 -4.00 -0.67
CA TRP A 281 -1.70 -4.64 -1.66
C TRP A 281 -0.26 -4.53 -1.22
N ASP A 282 0.27 -5.62 -0.66
CA ASP A 282 1.51 -5.59 0.09
C ASP A 282 2.52 -6.58 -0.49
N ASP A 283 3.43 -6.08 -1.33
CA ASP A 283 4.44 -6.88 -2.02
C ASP A 283 5.71 -7.07 -1.16
N PRO A 284 6.06 -8.32 -0.76
CA PRO A 284 7.20 -8.62 0.10
C PRO A 284 8.57 -8.30 -0.51
N THR A 285 8.63 -8.05 -1.81
CA THR A 285 9.86 -7.70 -2.53
C THR A 285 10.13 -6.20 -2.58
N ARG A 286 9.14 -5.40 -2.15
CA ARG A 286 9.15 -3.94 -2.23
C ARG A 286 9.27 -3.28 -0.86
N LEU A 287 10.31 -3.65 -0.13
CA LEU A 287 10.60 -3.08 1.19
C LEU A 287 11.30 -1.72 1.06
N VAL A 288 11.00 -0.82 1.99
CA VAL A 288 11.73 0.43 2.24
C VAL A 288 12.34 0.37 3.63
N ASP A 289 13.44 1.10 3.84
CA ASP A 289 14.10 1.16 5.13
C ASP A 289 13.34 2.10 6.07
N ILE A 290 12.45 1.52 6.89
CA ILE A 290 11.74 2.26 7.93
C ILE A 290 12.48 2.04 9.24
N HIS A 291 13.40 2.94 9.55
CA HIS A 291 14.01 2.97 10.86
C HIS A 291 12.94 3.18 11.94
N THR A 292 12.99 2.38 12.99
CA THR A 292 12.40 2.70 14.28
C THR A 292 13.40 3.60 14.99
N ASP A 293 13.08 4.88 15.20
CA ASP A 293 13.88 5.79 16.04
C ASP A 293 13.84 5.40 17.54
N ASP A 294 13.69 4.12 17.87
CA ASP A 294 13.67 3.60 19.25
C ASP A 294 15.09 3.33 19.79
N GLY A 295 16.12 4.04 19.31
CA GLY A 295 17.49 3.84 19.78
C GLY A 295 18.46 4.94 19.40
N ASP A 296 18.37 6.10 20.08
CA ASP A 296 19.54 6.98 20.35
C ASP A 296 19.23 8.16 21.30
N LEU A 297 18.35 7.98 22.30
CA LEU A 297 18.19 8.96 23.40
C LEU A 297 18.47 8.39 24.79
N ALA A 298 19.04 7.19 24.89
CA ALA A 298 19.35 6.55 26.17
C ALA A 298 20.86 6.26 26.36
N ASN A 299 21.76 6.96 25.65
CA ASN A 299 23.20 6.75 25.79
C ASN A 299 24.08 8.00 25.68
N GLU A 300 23.58 9.14 26.15
CA GLU A 300 24.47 10.18 26.70
C GLU A 300 24.32 10.19 28.23
N GLU A 301 24.76 9.08 28.85
CA GLU A 301 25.23 9.13 30.23
C GLU A 301 26.48 10.01 30.27
N ALA A 302 26.36 11.12 31.01
CA ALA A 302 27.46 11.96 31.41
C ALA A 302 28.56 11.14 32.11
N PRO A 303 29.85 11.47 31.90
CA PRO A 303 30.87 11.21 32.89
C PRO A 303 31.19 12.49 33.68
N ALA A 304 31.04 12.35 35.00
CA ALA A 304 31.71 12.98 36.14
C ALA A 304 32.40 14.34 35.98
#